data_AF-A0A2G1WJF7-F1
#
_entry.id   AF-A0A2G1WJF7-F1
#
_cell.length_a   1.000
_cell.length_b   1.000
_cell.length_c   1.000
_cell.angle_alpha   90.00
_cell.angle_beta   90.00
_cell.angle_gamma   90.00
#
_symmetry.space_group_name_H-M   'P 1'
#
loop_
_entity.id
_entity.type
_entity.pdbx_description
1 polymer ?
#
loop_
_entity_poly.entity_id
_entity_poly.type
_entity_poly.pdbx_seq_one_letter_code
_entity_poly.pdbx_strand_id
1 'polypeptide(L)'
;MTHRSAKIAAKAVEMSLRGEEFTVSDLARDESDPPSRQTIYRILDQLREDDWLVCEGDTWKPFVKPRMLADVDDDNDDTGRSIDLDW
;
A
#
# COMPACT_ATOMS: atom_id res chain seq x y z
N MET A 1 13.64 12.46 -12.51
CA MET A 1 12.42 13.27 -12.35
C MET A 1 11.30 12.34 -11.92
N THR A 2 10.97 12.31 -10.64
CA THR A 2 9.86 11.49 -10.15
C THR A 2 8.56 12.24 -10.43
N HIS A 3 7.66 11.67 -11.21
CA HIS A 3 6.36 12.28 -11.49
C HIS A 3 5.56 12.39 -10.19
N ARG A 4 4.97 13.56 -9.90
CA ARG A 4 4.19 13.84 -8.68
C ARG A 4 3.11 12.78 -8.42
N SER A 5 2.43 12.35 -9.48
CA SER A 5 1.44 11.26 -9.43
C SER A 5 2.03 9.91 -9.02
N ALA A 6 3.23 9.58 -9.51
CA ALA A 6 3.89 8.33 -9.13
C ALA A 6 4.31 8.34 -7.65
N LYS A 7 4.70 9.50 -7.12
CA LYS A 7 5.01 9.65 -5.69
C LYS A 7 3.78 9.43 -4.81
N ILE A 8 2.63 9.99 -5.19
CA ILE A 8 1.35 9.74 -4.50
C ILE A 8 0.96 8.27 -4.56
N ALA A 9 1.08 7.63 -5.74
CA ALA A 9 0.78 6.21 -5.88
C ALA A 9 1.69 5.35 -4.99
N ALA A 10 2.99 5.62 -4.98
CA ALA A 10 3.96 4.93 -4.14
C ALA A 10 3.63 5.08 -2.65
N LYS A 11 3.29 6.30 -2.21
CA LYS A 11 2.91 6.58 -0.81
C LYS A 11 1.63 5.83 -0.41
N ALA A 12 0.62 5.80 -1.27
CA ALA A 12 -0.62 5.06 -1.02
C ALA A 12 -0.37 3.54 -0.90
N VAL A 13 0.48 2.98 -1.77
CA VAL A 13 0.89 1.57 -1.71
C VAL A 13 1.67 1.29 -0.43
N GLU A 14 2.63 2.15 -0.05
CA GLU A 14 3.42 2.02 1.17
C GLU A 14 2.54 2.01 2.43
N MET A 15 1.62 2.95 2.56
CA MET A 15 0.67 2.98 3.69
C MET A 15 -0.21 1.73 3.71
N SER A 16 -0.61 1.22 2.54
CA SER A 16 -1.39 -0.01 2.43
C SER A 16 -0.64 -1.24 2.90
N LEU A 17 0.64 -1.36 2.52
CA LEU A 17 1.51 -2.47 2.94
C LEU A 17 1.75 -2.46 4.46
N ARG A 18 1.74 -1.28 5.08
CA ARG A 18 1.81 -1.13 6.55
C ARG A 18 0.49 -1.43 7.27
N GLY A 19 -0.59 -1.69 6.54
CA GLY A 19 -1.92 -1.88 7.11
C GLY A 19 -2.58 -0.58 7.59
N GLU A 20 -2.07 0.58 7.19
CA GLU A 20 -2.56 1.89 7.66
C GLU A 20 -3.78 2.35 6.86
N GLU A 21 -4.75 2.95 7.57
CA GLU A 21 -5.86 3.69 6.96
C GLU A 21 -5.44 5.16 6.71
N PHE A 22 -5.88 5.77 5.61
CA PHE A 22 -5.47 7.13 5.25
C PHE A 22 -6.52 7.91 4.46
N THR A 23 -6.42 9.24 4.51
CA THR A 23 -7.22 10.16 3.70
C THR A 23 -6.39 10.75 2.55
N VAL A 24 -7.07 11.39 1.58
CA VAL A 24 -6.40 12.18 0.53
C VAL A 24 -5.50 13.28 1.12
N SER A 25 -5.89 13.84 2.27
CA SER A 25 -5.10 14.89 2.94
C SER A 25 -3.79 14.33 3.50
N ASP A 26 -3.77 13.08 3.96
CA ASP A 26 -2.56 12.42 4.45
C ASP A 26 -1.57 12.13 3.31
N LEU A 27 -2.09 11.76 2.14
CA LEU A 27 -1.25 11.57 0.94
C LEU A 27 -0.59 12.86 0.47
N ALA A 28 -1.32 13.97 0.50
CA ALA A 28 -0.80 15.29 0.15
C ALA A 28 0.07 15.91 1.25
N ARG A 29 0.04 15.39 2.48
CA ARG A 29 0.88 15.85 3.59
C ARG A 29 2.36 15.62 3.23
N ASP A 30 3.19 16.61 3.56
CA ASP A 30 4.65 16.58 3.33
C ASP A 30 5.08 16.58 1.84
N GLU A 31 4.13 16.81 0.92
CA GLU A 31 4.41 17.07 -0.48
C GLU A 31 4.53 18.58 -0.71
N SER A 32 5.67 19.02 -1.26
CA SER A 32 5.90 20.44 -1.58
C SER A 32 5.06 20.92 -2.76
N ASP A 33 4.68 20.02 -3.65
CA ASP A 33 3.87 20.29 -4.84
C ASP A 33 3.00 19.06 -5.16
N PRO A 34 1.95 18.79 -4.36
CA PRO A 34 1.09 17.64 -4.59
C PRO A 34 0.27 17.84 -5.88
N PRO A 35 -0.07 16.75 -6.59
CA PRO A 35 -1.02 16.85 -7.69
C PRO A 35 -2.40 17.28 -7.18
N SER A 36 -3.27 17.75 -8.08
CA SER A 36 -4.62 18.18 -7.70
C SER A 36 -5.40 17.04 -7.01
N ARG A 37 -6.35 17.38 -6.14
CA ARG A 37 -7.20 16.39 -5.46
C ARG A 37 -7.87 15.44 -6.44
N GLN A 38 -8.33 15.94 -7.59
CA GLN A 38 -8.94 15.11 -8.63
C GLN A 38 -7.96 14.08 -9.21
N THR A 39 -6.71 14.46 -9.42
CA THR A 39 -5.66 13.52 -9.84
C THR A 39 -5.36 12.49 -8.76
N ILE A 40 -5.33 12.89 -7.48
CA ILE A 40 -5.16 11.93 -6.37
C ILE A 40 -6.30 10.92 -6.35
N TYR A 41 -7.56 11.36 -6.44
CA TYR A 41 -8.71 10.45 -6.50
C TYR A 41 -8.63 9.48 -7.68
N ARG A 42 -8.23 9.94 -8.87
CA ARG A 42 -8.03 9.05 -10.03
C ARG A 42 -6.98 7.96 -9.76
N ILE A 43 -5.89 8.31 -9.08
CA ILE A 43 -4.86 7.33 -8.69
C ILE A 43 -5.43 6.31 -7.70
N LEU A 44 -6.18 6.77 -6.70
CA LEU A 44 -6.77 5.89 -5.68
C LEU A 44 -7.87 4.99 -6.25
N ASP A 45 -8.67 5.50 -7.19
CA ASP A 45 -9.65 4.70 -7.92
C ASP A 45 -8.96 3.59 -8.73
N GLN A 46 -7.85 3.89 -9.42
CA GLN A 46 -7.08 2.87 -10.13
C GLN A 46 -6.55 1.80 -9.17
N LEU A 47 -6.00 2.20 -8.02
CA LEU A 47 -5.51 1.25 -7.00
C LEU A 47 -6.65 0.40 -6.41
N ARG A 48 -7.85 0.96 -6.25
CA ARG A 48 -9.04 0.21 -5.84
C ARG A 48 -9.47 -0.81 -6.91
N GLU A 49 -9.49 -0.40 -8.18
CA GLU A 49 -9.77 -1.32 -9.29
C GLU A 49 -8.76 -2.46 -9.36
N ASP A 50 -7.52 -2.18 -8.96
CA ASP A 50 -6.45 -3.16 -8.84
C ASP A 50 -6.45 -3.90 -7.49
N ASP A 51 -7.53 -3.87 -6.69
CA ASP A 51 -7.66 -4.57 -5.40
C ASP A 51 -6.60 -4.23 -4.34
N TRP A 52 -5.91 -3.09 -4.48
CA TRP A 52 -5.00 -2.58 -3.46
C TRP A 52 -5.76 -1.96 -2.29
N LEU A 53 -6.85 -1.27 -2.59
CA LEU A 53 -7.56 -0.40 -1.66
C LEU A 53 -9.06 -0.62 -1.67
N VAL A 54 -9.71 -0.22 -0.58
CA VAL A 54 -11.15 0.02 -0.51
C VAL A 54 -11.40 1.42 0.06
N CYS A 55 -12.49 2.06 -0.36
CA CYS A 55 -12.91 3.37 0.14
C CYS A 55 -14.13 3.21 1.05
N GLU A 56 -14.00 3.65 2.30
CA GLU A 56 -15.07 3.67 3.31
C GLU A 56 -15.30 5.13 3.73
N GLY A 57 -16.33 5.75 3.17
CA GLY A 57 -16.59 7.17 3.39
C GLY A 57 -15.53 8.06 2.72
N ASP A 58 -14.72 8.74 3.52
CA ASP A 58 -13.60 9.57 3.08
C ASP A 58 -12.22 8.93 3.32
N THR A 59 -12.22 7.72 3.88
CA THR A 59 -11.03 6.99 4.31
C THR A 59 -10.73 5.83 3.37
N TRP A 60 -9.46 5.65 3.04
CA TRP A 60 -8.93 4.57 2.22
C TRP A 60 -8.23 3.55 3.10
N LYS A 61 -8.47 2.27 2.81
CA LYS A 61 -7.97 1.16 3.61
C LYS A 61 -7.32 0.08 2.75
N PRO A 62 -6.32 -0.64 3.26
CA PRO A 62 -5.74 -1.79 2.57
C PRO A 62 -6.80 -2.86 2.32
N PHE A 63 -6.80 -3.43 1.10
CA PHE A 63 -7.70 -4.50 0.71
C PHE A 63 -6.97 -5.85 0.57
N VAL A 64 -7.17 -6.58 -0.53
CA VAL A 64 -6.71 -7.97 -0.68
C VAL A 64 -5.21 -8.04 -1.00
N LYS A 65 -4.73 -7.29 -1.99
CA LYS A 65 -3.33 -7.39 -2.43
C LYS A 65 -2.30 -7.03 -1.35
N PRO A 66 -2.47 -5.96 -0.55
CA PRO A 66 -1.50 -5.62 0.49
C PRO A 66 -1.39 -6.71 1.55
N ARG A 67 -2.52 -7.33 1.94
CA ARG A 67 -2.55 -8.41 2.94
C ARG A 67 -1.81 -9.63 2.45
N MET A 68 -2.09 -10.05 1.21
CA MET A 68 -1.39 -11.18 0.58
C MET A 68 0.13 -10.96 0.47
N LEU A 69 0.59 -9.72 0.33
CA LEU A 69 2.01 -9.40 0.25
C LEU A 69 2.65 -9.25 1.64
N ALA A 70 1.91 -8.72 2.61
CA ALA A 70 2.38 -8.59 3.99
C ALA A 70 2.53 -9.98 4.66
N ASP A 71 1.61 -10.91 4.40
CA ASP A 71 1.67 -12.28 4.94
C ASP A 71 2.90 -13.07 4.43
N VAL A 72 3.43 -12.72 3.25
CA VAL A 72 4.63 -13.38 2.68
C VAL A 72 5.92 -12.90 3.37
N ASP A 73 5.94 -11.69 3.93
CA ASP A 73 7.09 -11.19 4.68
C ASP A 73 7.12 -11.72 6.13
N ASP A 74 5.97 -12.15 6.69
CA ASP A 74 5.87 -12.71 8.06
C ASP A 74 6.27 -14.20 8.11
N ASP A 75 6.33 -14.89 6.97
CA ASP A 75 6.79 -16.29 6.85
C ASP A 75 8.34 -16.44 6.88
N ASN A 76 9.08 -15.36 7.15
CA ASN A 76 10.52 -15.37 7.37
C ASN A 76 10.91 -15.44 8.86
N ASP A 77 9.96 -15.76 9.75
CA ASP A 77 10.26 -16.06 11.15
C ASP A 77 10.79 -17.49 11.31
N ASP A 78 12.12 -17.57 11.32
CA ASP A 78 12.97 -18.48 12.09
C ASP A 78 12.29 -19.71 12.71
N THR A 79 12.00 -20.73 11.88
CA THR A 79 11.93 -22.10 12.38
C THR A 79 13.01 -22.91 11.68
N GLY A 80 14.18 -22.94 12.32
CA GLY A 80 15.21 -23.95 12.09
C GLY A 80 14.61 -25.35 12.14
N ARG A 81 14.15 -25.83 10.99
CA ARG A 81 13.80 -27.22 10.78
C ARG A 81 15.08 -27.88 10.30
N SER A 82 15.90 -28.30 11.26
CA SER A 82 16.96 -29.28 11.04
C SER A 82 16.35 -30.44 10.25
N ILE A 83 16.70 -30.52 8.97
CA ILE A 83 16.39 -31.69 8.16
C ILE A 83 17.45 -32.72 8.57
N ASP A 84 17.12 -33.57 9.54
CA ASP A 84 17.84 -34.84 9.75
C ASP A 84 17.51 -35.74 8.56
N LEU A 85 18.41 -35.76 7.57
CA LEU A 85 18.46 -36.79 6.53
C LEU A 85 19.31 -37.93 7.07
N ASP A 86 18.63 -38.98 7.53
CA ASP A 86 19.23 -40.28 7.82
C ASP A 86 19.25 -41.10 6.51
N TRP A 87 20.45 -41.43 6.01
CA TRP A 87 20.70 -42.30 4.84
C TRP A 87 21.86 -43.23 5.13
#